data_AF-A0AAW9SLV9-F1
#
_entry.id   AF-A0AAW9SLV9-F1
#
_cell.length_a   1.000
_cell.length_b   1.000
_cell.length_c   1.000
_cell.angle_alpha   90.00
_cell.angle_beta   90.00
_cell.angle_gamma   90.00
#
_symmetry.space_group_name_H-M   'P 1'
#
loop_
_entity.id
_entity.type
_entity.pdbx_description
1 polymer ?
#
loop_
_entity_poly.entity_id
_entity_poly.type
_entity_poly.pdbx_seq_one_letter_code
_entity_poly.pdbx_strand_id
1 'polypeptide(L)'
;MGLLGALRHLDDANPRWDMLTAFNASGPNGWEARDAQAFANGVTAVAGNGAQRLEGTPEEDVLLGGAGDDVLVSGGGADVLGGGAGNDRAILPGLRADYSVTRAEGRLLATGPDGTVILHSIETLEFSDGQSLAAEDL
;
A
#
# COMPACT_ATOMS: atom_id res chain seq x y z
N MET A 1 30.53 36.55 -4.12
CA MET A 1 29.62 36.19 -3.00
C MET A 1 28.34 36.99 -3.18
N GLY A 2 27.34 36.40 -3.85
CA GLY A 2 26.10 37.09 -4.22
C GLY A 2 25.08 37.02 -3.09
N LEU A 3 24.66 38.19 -2.60
CA LEU A 3 23.44 38.36 -1.79
C LEU A 3 22.79 39.68 -2.20
N LEU A 4 21.89 39.59 -3.18
CA LEU A 4 20.83 40.53 -3.53
C LEU A 4 19.58 39.65 -3.56
N GLY A 5 18.42 39.91 -2.98
CA GLY A 5 17.84 41.06 -2.32
C GLY A 5 16.34 40.74 -2.31
N ALA A 6 15.71 40.66 -1.14
CA ALA A 6 14.26 40.53 -1.03
C ALA A 6 13.78 41.64 -0.11
N LEU A 7 13.49 42.80 -0.70
CA LEU A 7 12.89 43.94 -0.03
C LEU A 7 11.60 43.49 0.68
N ARG A 8 11.55 43.67 2.00
CA ARG A 8 10.30 43.99 2.70
C ARG A 8 9.75 45.26 2.06
N HIS A 9 8.58 45.21 1.46
CA HIS A 9 7.72 46.39 1.40
C HIS A 9 6.84 46.39 2.64
N LEU A 10 6.92 47.49 3.39
CA LEU A 10 6.57 47.63 4.80
C LEU A 10 5.11 48.08 5.03
N ASP A 11 4.23 48.00 4.03
CA ASP A 11 2.84 48.50 4.12
C ASP A 11 1.80 47.53 3.52
N ASP A 12 2.07 46.23 3.44
CA ASP A 12 1.07 45.25 3.00
C ASP A 12 0.07 44.98 4.16
N ALA A 13 -0.75 45.98 4.50
CA ALA A 13 -1.91 45.87 5.39
C ALA A 13 -3.07 45.13 4.68
N ASN A 14 -2.73 44.13 3.87
CA ASN A 14 -3.70 43.43 3.08
C ASN A 14 -4.43 42.45 4.01
N PRO A 15 -5.76 42.58 4.19
CA PRO A 15 -6.52 41.73 5.09
C PRO A 15 -6.39 40.24 4.75
N ARG A 16 -5.96 39.91 3.51
CA ARG A 16 -5.60 38.54 3.13
C ARG A 16 -4.45 37.97 3.95
N TRP A 17 -3.45 38.77 4.31
CA TRP A 17 -2.26 38.31 5.05
C TRP A 17 -2.62 38.02 6.50
N ASP A 18 -3.41 38.89 7.14
CA ASP A 18 -3.91 38.66 8.49
C ASP A 18 -4.87 37.48 8.55
N MET A 19 -5.75 37.31 7.54
CA MET A 19 -6.62 36.13 7.44
C MET A 19 -5.83 34.83 7.23
N LEU A 20 -4.77 34.83 6.40
CA LEU A 20 -3.91 33.66 6.20
C LEU A 20 -3.13 33.31 7.47
N THR A 21 -2.65 34.33 8.19
CA THR A 21 -1.89 34.16 9.43
C THR A 21 -2.81 33.67 10.56
N ALA A 22 -4.03 34.20 10.67
CA ALA A 22 -5.03 33.75 11.63
C ALA A 22 -5.50 32.31 11.37
N PHE A 23 -5.73 31.94 10.10
CA PHE A 23 -6.13 30.58 9.71
C PHE A 23 -5.01 29.55 9.96
N ASN A 24 -3.76 29.91 9.65
CA ASN A 24 -2.61 29.05 9.95
C ASN A 24 -2.33 28.93 11.45
N ALA A 25 -2.62 29.98 12.25
CA ALA A 25 -2.39 29.99 13.69
C ALA A 25 -3.43 29.19 14.48
N SER A 26 -4.67 29.09 14.01
CA SER A 26 -5.67 28.21 14.64
C SER A 26 -5.46 26.74 14.29
N GLY A 27 -4.80 26.46 13.16
CA GLY A 27 -4.84 25.16 12.51
C GLY A 27 -6.28 24.79 12.12
N PRO A 28 -6.53 23.92 11.15
CA PRO A 28 -7.83 23.28 11.06
C PRO A 28 -7.90 22.27 12.22
N ASN A 29 -8.37 22.70 13.39
CA ASN A 29 -8.63 21.87 14.57
C ASN A 29 -10.03 21.23 14.47
N GLY A 30 -10.33 20.60 13.33
CA GLY A 30 -11.63 19.97 13.07
C GLY A 30 -11.92 19.48 11.65
N TRP A 31 -10.93 19.36 10.75
CA TRP A 31 -11.09 18.51 9.57
C TRP A 31 -10.86 17.08 10.05
N GLU A 32 -11.82 16.19 9.81
CA GLU A 32 -11.81 14.80 10.25
C GLU A 32 -10.40 14.21 10.18
N ALA A 33 -10.00 13.41 11.17
CA ALA A 33 -8.92 12.46 10.98
C ALA A 33 -9.36 11.53 9.84
N ARG A 34 -9.10 11.95 8.61
CA ARG A 34 -9.32 11.15 7.42
C ARG A 34 -8.24 10.11 7.45
N ASP A 35 -8.64 8.86 7.26
CA ASP A 35 -7.71 7.75 7.19
C ASP A 35 -6.54 8.14 6.28
N ALA A 36 -5.31 7.92 6.74
CA ALA A 36 -4.12 8.26 5.96
C ALA A 36 -4.13 7.57 4.58
N GLN A 37 -4.88 6.47 4.45
CA GLN A 37 -5.05 5.74 3.19
C GLN A 37 -6.07 6.39 2.23
N ALA A 38 -6.88 7.35 2.66
CA ALA A 38 -7.90 7.99 1.80
C ALA A 38 -7.33 8.84 0.64
N PHE A 39 -6.01 9.04 0.61
CA PHE A 39 -5.28 9.69 -0.50
C PHE A 39 -4.10 8.84 -1.00
N ALA A 40 -3.96 7.59 -0.53
CA ALA A 40 -2.91 6.70 -0.98
C ALA A 40 -3.30 6.14 -2.35
N ASN A 41 -2.48 6.40 -3.39
CA ASN A 41 -2.62 5.73 -4.68
C ASN A 41 -1.87 4.38 -4.61
N GLY A 42 -2.26 3.54 -3.66
CA GLY A 42 -1.51 2.36 -3.23
C GLY A 42 -0.18 2.68 -2.54
N VAL A 43 0.57 1.63 -2.21
CA VAL A 43 1.85 1.61 -1.50
C VAL A 43 2.83 0.67 -2.19
N THR A 44 4.11 1.05 -2.16
CA THR A 44 5.21 0.16 -2.49
C THR A 44 6.01 -0.12 -1.23
N ALA A 45 5.91 -1.35 -0.73
CA ALA A 45 6.63 -1.79 0.46
C ALA A 45 7.66 -2.86 0.10
N VAL A 46 8.89 -2.67 0.57
CA VAL A 46 9.97 -3.64 0.39
C VAL A 46 10.57 -3.94 1.76
N ALA A 47 10.50 -5.20 2.12
CA ALA A 47 11.07 -5.76 3.33
C ALA A 47 12.50 -6.26 3.10
N GLY A 48 13.18 -6.58 4.21
CA GLY A 48 14.58 -6.95 4.26
C GLY A 48 14.78 -8.43 4.55
N ASN A 49 15.64 -8.73 5.53
CA ASN A 49 15.89 -10.10 5.97
C ASN A 49 15.07 -10.43 7.22
N GLY A 50 14.73 -11.70 7.38
CA GLY A 50 13.92 -12.25 8.47
C GLY A 50 12.42 -12.09 8.21
N ALA A 51 11.61 -12.93 8.85
CA ALA A 51 10.16 -12.95 8.68
C ALA A 51 9.51 -11.57 8.91
N GLN A 52 8.87 -11.04 7.89
CA GLN A 52 8.14 -9.79 7.89
C GLN A 52 6.65 -9.99 7.70
N ARG A 53 5.90 -8.97 8.10
CA ARG A 53 4.49 -8.84 7.76
C ARG A 53 4.29 -7.51 7.04
N LEU A 54 3.89 -7.58 5.77
CA LEU A 54 3.56 -6.43 4.95
C LEU A 54 2.05 -6.32 4.78
N GLU A 55 1.52 -5.13 4.96
CA GLU A 55 0.10 -4.83 4.79
C GLU A 55 -0.05 -3.75 3.73
N GLY A 56 -0.80 -4.06 2.69
CA GLY A 56 -1.22 -3.12 1.67
C GLY A 56 -2.50 -2.38 2.06
N THR A 57 -3.16 -1.89 1.05
CA THR A 57 -4.28 -0.97 1.04
C THR A 57 -5.36 -1.55 0.11
N PRO A 58 -6.53 -0.91 -0.01
CA PRO A 58 -7.53 -1.34 -1.00
C PRO A 58 -7.20 -0.97 -2.46
N GLU A 59 -6.08 -0.27 -2.69
CA GLU A 59 -5.65 0.24 -4.00
C GLU A 59 -4.50 -0.61 -4.57
N GLU A 60 -4.04 -0.35 -5.79
CA GLU A 60 -2.97 -1.14 -6.42
C GLU A 60 -1.62 -1.02 -5.68
N ASP A 61 -1.17 -2.11 -5.08
CA ASP A 61 0.04 -2.15 -4.25
C ASP A 61 1.16 -3.02 -4.82
N VAL A 62 2.39 -2.75 -4.37
CA VAL A 62 3.57 -3.60 -4.61
C VAL A 62 4.20 -3.98 -3.29
N LEU A 63 4.10 -5.25 -2.90
CA LEU A 63 4.63 -5.77 -1.63
C LEU A 63 5.73 -6.80 -1.92
N LEU A 64 6.94 -6.56 -1.42
CA LEU A 64 8.10 -7.45 -1.58
C LEU A 64 8.65 -7.86 -0.21
N GLY A 65 8.51 -9.14 0.17
CA GLY A 65 8.93 -9.72 1.46
C GLY A 65 10.45 -9.79 1.65
N GLY A 66 11.17 -10.27 0.63
CA GLY A 66 12.63 -10.34 0.69
C GLY A 66 13.11 -11.73 1.10
N ALA A 67 13.88 -11.84 2.18
CA ALA A 67 14.37 -13.13 2.65
C ALA A 67 13.79 -13.45 4.03
N GLY A 68 13.19 -14.62 4.20
CA GLY A 68 12.46 -14.99 5.40
C GLY A 68 11.14 -15.66 5.04
N ASP A 69 10.42 -16.13 6.06
CA ASP A 69 9.04 -16.60 5.87
C ASP A 69 8.10 -15.40 6.05
N ASP A 70 7.71 -14.76 4.95
CA ASP A 70 6.99 -13.48 4.96
C ASP A 70 5.48 -13.64 4.84
N VAL A 71 4.73 -12.69 5.42
CA VAL A 71 3.26 -12.61 5.31
C VAL A 71 2.87 -11.32 4.60
N LEU A 72 2.31 -11.44 3.40
CA LEU A 72 1.95 -10.34 2.53
C LEU A 72 0.42 -10.22 2.47
N VAL A 73 -0.13 -9.16 3.03
CA VAL A 73 -1.57 -8.88 3.03
C VAL A 73 -1.85 -7.84 1.96
N SER A 74 -2.56 -8.24 0.89
CA SER A 74 -2.93 -7.35 -0.22
C SER A 74 -3.75 -6.15 0.24
N GLY A 75 -4.89 -6.39 0.88
CA GLY A 75 -5.84 -5.34 1.24
C GLY A 75 -6.92 -5.11 0.17
N GLY A 76 -6.68 -5.56 -1.07
CA GLY A 76 -7.61 -5.51 -2.20
C GLY A 76 -6.98 -4.77 -3.38
N GLY A 77 -7.61 -4.82 -4.55
CA GLY A 77 -7.09 -4.18 -5.76
C GLY A 77 -6.22 -5.10 -6.62
N ALA A 78 -5.53 -4.51 -7.61
CA ALA A 78 -4.68 -5.22 -8.55
C ALA A 78 -3.21 -5.17 -8.13
N ASP A 79 -2.84 -6.04 -7.19
CA ASP A 79 -1.55 -5.97 -6.52
C ASP A 79 -0.45 -6.82 -7.15
N VAL A 80 0.80 -6.48 -6.82
CA VAL A 80 1.97 -7.30 -7.10
C VAL A 80 2.60 -7.74 -5.78
N LEU A 81 2.52 -9.04 -5.49
CA LEU A 81 3.07 -9.64 -4.28
C LEU A 81 4.30 -10.49 -4.63
N GLY A 82 5.42 -10.22 -3.98
CA GLY A 82 6.64 -11.01 -4.09
C GLY A 82 7.08 -11.50 -2.72
N GLY A 83 6.99 -12.80 -2.44
CA GLY A 83 7.47 -13.35 -1.17
C GLY A 83 8.98 -13.26 -1.08
N GLY A 84 9.66 -13.95 -1.99
CA GLY A 84 11.10 -13.89 -2.14
C GLY A 84 11.72 -15.23 -1.79
N ALA A 85 12.62 -15.27 -0.81
CA ALA A 85 13.28 -16.50 -0.39
C ALA A 85 12.78 -16.93 0.98
N GLY A 86 12.09 -18.07 1.04
CA GLY A 86 11.55 -18.64 2.26
C GLY A 86 10.24 -19.33 1.98
N ASN A 87 9.39 -19.50 3.00
CA ASN A 87 8.02 -19.96 2.86
C ASN A 87 7.08 -18.80 3.11
N ASP A 88 6.61 -18.22 2.02
CA ASP A 88 5.87 -16.98 2.01
C ASP A 88 4.37 -17.23 1.86
N ARG A 89 3.60 -16.37 2.52
CA ARG A 89 2.14 -16.45 2.57
C ARG A 89 1.51 -15.16 2.09
N ALA A 90 0.66 -15.25 1.07
CA ALA A 90 -0.16 -14.14 0.64
C ALA A 90 -1.58 -14.27 1.22
N ILE A 91 -2.09 -13.19 1.79
CA ILE A 91 -3.47 -13.08 2.31
C ILE A 91 -4.27 -12.18 1.36
N LEU A 92 -5.33 -12.74 0.77
CA LEU A 92 -6.25 -12.05 -0.12
C LEU A 92 -7.60 -11.79 0.58
N PRO A 93 -8.23 -10.63 0.36
CA PRO A 93 -9.55 -10.34 0.92
C PRO A 93 -10.63 -11.19 0.27
N GLY A 94 -11.71 -11.48 0.99
CA GLY A 94 -12.86 -12.20 0.44
C GLY A 94 -12.76 -13.72 0.49
N LEU A 95 -13.61 -14.41 -0.28
CA LEU A 95 -13.77 -15.86 -0.23
C LEU A 95 -12.87 -16.53 -1.26
N ARG A 96 -12.32 -17.72 -0.96
CA ARG A 96 -11.56 -18.52 -1.93
C ARG A 96 -12.34 -18.79 -3.22
N ALA A 97 -13.66 -18.99 -3.10
CA ALA A 97 -14.54 -19.31 -4.22
C ALA A 97 -14.66 -18.18 -5.26
N ASP A 98 -14.40 -16.93 -4.86
CA ASP A 98 -14.48 -15.76 -5.75
C ASP A 98 -13.20 -15.57 -6.58
N TYR A 99 -12.13 -16.31 -6.26
CA TYR A 99 -10.85 -16.20 -6.94
C TYR A 99 -10.62 -17.35 -7.94
N SER A 100 -10.28 -16.96 -9.16
CA SER A 100 -9.65 -17.85 -10.14
C SER A 100 -8.14 -17.69 -10.04
N VAL A 101 -7.44 -18.75 -9.59
CA VAL A 101 -5.98 -18.75 -9.48
C VAL A 101 -5.40 -19.60 -10.60
N THR A 102 -4.49 -19.03 -11.38
CA THR A 102 -3.82 -19.70 -12.51
C THR A 102 -2.32 -19.48 -12.43
N ARG A 103 -1.53 -20.46 -12.92
CA ARG A 103 -0.08 -20.34 -13.01
C ARG A 103 0.31 -19.95 -14.44
N ALA A 104 1.03 -18.83 -14.59
CA ALA A 104 1.56 -18.37 -15.89
C ALA A 104 2.99 -17.86 -15.73
N GLU A 105 3.88 -18.29 -16.62
CA GLU A 105 5.29 -17.84 -16.67
C GLU A 105 6.05 -17.90 -15.32
N GLY A 106 5.75 -18.90 -14.49
CA GLY A 106 6.38 -19.06 -13.18
C GLY A 106 5.81 -18.15 -12.07
N ARG A 107 4.71 -17.46 -12.34
CA ARG A 107 3.96 -16.63 -11.38
C ARG A 107 2.55 -17.19 -11.20
N LEU A 108 1.92 -16.85 -10.08
CA LEU A 108 0.49 -17.09 -9.89
C LEU A 108 -0.28 -15.80 -10.18
N LEU A 109 -1.41 -15.93 -10.85
CA LEU A 109 -2.35 -14.84 -11.08
C LEU A 109 -3.65 -15.23 -10.39
N ALA A 110 -3.99 -14.50 -9.33
CA ALA A 110 -5.25 -14.64 -8.62
C ALA A 110 -6.19 -13.52 -9.09
N THR A 111 -7.17 -13.87 -9.92
CA THR A 111 -8.19 -12.94 -10.41
C THR A 111 -9.42 -13.04 -9.54
N GLY A 112 -9.75 -11.95 -8.84
CA GLY A 112 -10.90 -11.84 -7.94
C GLY A 112 -11.81 -10.66 -8.30
N PRO A 113 -12.74 -10.30 -7.41
CA PRO A 113 -13.70 -9.22 -7.64
C PRO A 113 -13.05 -7.83 -7.71
N ASP A 114 -11.95 -7.62 -6.98
CA ASP A 114 -11.29 -6.32 -6.86
C ASP A 114 -10.16 -6.11 -7.89
N GLY A 115 -9.80 -7.14 -8.66
CA GLY A 115 -8.73 -7.08 -9.64
C GLY A 115 -7.97 -8.40 -9.79
N THR A 116 -6.86 -8.34 -10.53
CA THR A 116 -5.92 -9.46 -10.66
C THR A 116 -4.68 -9.18 -9.83
N VAL A 117 -4.42 -10.04 -8.86
CA VAL A 117 -3.20 -10.02 -8.04
C VAL A 117 -2.17 -10.92 -8.69
N ILE A 118 -0.95 -10.40 -8.88
CA ILE A 118 0.18 -11.13 -9.44
C ILE A 118 1.12 -11.53 -8.31
N LEU A 119 1.23 -12.84 -8.07
CA LEU A 119 2.06 -13.39 -7.01
C LEU A 119 3.33 -14.05 -7.58
N HIS A 120 4.47 -13.73 -6.96
CA HIS A 120 5.77 -14.29 -7.29
C HIS A 120 6.43 -14.86 -6.04
N SER A 121 6.98 -16.07 -6.15
CA SER A 121 7.61 -16.78 -5.01
C SER A 121 6.72 -16.76 -3.77
N ILE A 122 5.49 -17.26 -3.92
CA ILE A 122 4.53 -17.43 -2.83
C ILE A 122 4.17 -18.91 -2.77
N GLU A 123 4.26 -19.50 -1.58
CA GLU A 123 4.00 -20.91 -1.33
C GLU A 123 2.56 -21.16 -0.89
N THR A 124 1.95 -20.22 -0.17
CA THR A 124 0.58 -20.36 0.32
C THR A 124 -0.26 -19.11 0.07
N LEU A 125 -1.45 -19.29 -0.51
CA LEU A 125 -2.48 -18.27 -0.59
C LEU A 125 -3.52 -18.56 0.48
N GLU A 126 -3.88 -17.55 1.26
CA GLU A 126 -4.90 -17.62 2.30
C GLU A 126 -5.98 -16.57 2.02
N PHE A 127 -7.22 -16.92 2.30
CA PHE A 127 -8.40 -16.10 2.01
C PHE A 127 -9.10 -15.74 3.32
N SER A 128 -9.92 -14.68 3.32
CA SER A 128 -10.58 -14.17 4.53
C SER A 128 -11.62 -15.14 5.11
N ASP A 129 -12.05 -16.14 4.36
CA ASP A 129 -12.90 -17.25 4.82
C ASP A 129 -12.12 -18.35 5.57
N GLY A 130 -10.80 -18.20 5.72
CA GLY A 130 -9.92 -19.15 6.40
C GLY A 130 -9.52 -20.34 5.52
N GLN A 131 -9.91 -20.37 4.25
CA GLN A 131 -9.40 -21.36 3.31
C GLN A 131 -7.99 -20.96 2.86
N SER A 132 -7.17 -21.98 2.59
CA SER A 132 -5.85 -21.81 2.01
C SER A 132 -5.66 -22.71 0.80
N LEU A 133 -4.75 -22.29 -0.07
CA LEU A 133 -4.39 -22.95 -1.31
C LEU A 133 -2.87 -22.95 -1.40
N ALA A 134 -2.27 -24.13 -1.43
CA ALA A 134 -0.84 -24.23 -1.65
C ALA A 134 -0.54 -23.94 -3.12
N ALA A 135 0.49 -23.16 -3.37
CA ALA A 135 0.92 -22.82 -4.72
C ALA A 135 1.37 -24.05 -5.52
N GLU A 136 1.81 -25.11 -4.84
CA GLU A 136 2.20 -26.39 -5.45
C GLU A 136 1.01 -27.18 -6.00
N ASP A 137 -0.20 -26.92 -5.52
CA ASP A 137 -1.43 -27.61 -5.96
C ASP A 137 -2.06 -26.99 -7.23
N LEU A 138 -1.37 -26.04 -7.88
CA LEU A 138 -1.84 -25.23 -9.02
C LEU A 138 -1.07 -25.41 -10.32
#